data_AF-A0AA37HU88-F1
#
_entry.id   AF-A0AA37HU88-F1
#
_cell.length_a   1.000
_cell.length_b   1.000
_cell.length_c   1.000
_cell.angle_alpha   90.00
_cell.angle_beta   90.00
_cell.angle_gamma   90.00
#
_symmetry.space_group_name_H-M   'P 1'
#
loop_
_entity.id
_entity.type
_entity.pdbx_description
1 polymer ?
#
loop_
_entity_poly.entity_id
_entity_poly.type
_entity_poly.pdbx_seq_one_letter_code
_entity_poly.pdbx_strand_id
1 'polypeptide(L)' 'MSSIKIKPACDGTYTLYRDGDAVSSGLTFHQAQELAAVLRCLEPKG' A
#
# COMPACT_ATOMS: atom_id res chain seq x y z
N MET A 1 -0.70 -11.61 -9.82
CA MET A 1 -0.62 -10.15 -9.60
C MET A 1 -1.34 -9.85 -8.31
N SER A 2 -0.62 -9.26 -7.39
CA SER A 2 -1.07 -8.87 -6.05
C SER A 2 -1.88 -7.59 -6.18
N SER A 3 -3.06 -7.53 -5.56
CA SER A 3 -3.89 -6.34 -5.56
C SER A 3 -3.40 -5.36 -4.50
N ILE A 4 -2.75 -4.27 -4.92
CA ILE A 4 -2.30 -3.18 -4.03
C ILE A 4 -3.37 -2.09 -3.96
N LYS A 5 -3.86 -1.76 -2.77
CA LYS A 5 -4.86 -0.69 -2.53
C LYS A 5 -4.39 0.25 -1.44
N ILE A 6 -4.62 1.55 -1.62
CA ILE A 6 -4.40 2.57 -0.59
C ILE A 6 -5.78 3.04 -0.12
N LYS A 7 -6.01 3.06 1.20
CA LYS A 7 -7.26 3.55 1.78
C LYS A 7 -6.98 4.63 2.84
N PRO A 8 -7.76 5.73 2.88
CA PRO A 8 -7.69 6.69 3.96
C PRO A 8 -8.21 6.06 5.26
N ALA A 9 -7.63 6.49 6.38
CA ALA A 9 -8.07 6.16 7.74
C ALA A 9 -8.73 7.40 8.38
N CYS A 10 -9.50 7.17 9.45
CA CYS A 10 -10.24 8.23 10.13
C CYS A 10 -9.35 9.27 10.82
N ASP A 11 -8.09 8.93 11.07
CA ASP A 11 -7.08 9.79 11.70
C ASP A 11 -6.33 10.70 10.70
N GLY A 12 -6.77 10.73 9.43
CA GLY A 12 -6.13 11.52 8.37
C GLY A 12 -4.89 10.86 7.74
N THR A 13 -4.54 9.65 8.18
CA THR A 13 -3.47 8.85 7.58
C THR A 13 -4.01 7.90 6.51
N TYR A 14 -3.11 7.14 5.89
CA TYR A 14 -3.42 6.14 4.88
C TYR A 14 -2.89 4.77 5.29
N THR A 15 -3.63 3.74 4.91
CA THR A 15 -3.26 2.33 5.08
C THR A 15 -3.10 1.68 3.71
N LEU A 16 -2.01 0.94 3.53
CA LEU A 16 -1.75 0.18 2.32
C LEU A 16 -2.12 -1.29 2.54
N TYR A 17 -2.90 -1.83 1.60
CA TYR A 17 -3.37 -3.20 1.59
C TYR A 17 -2.76 -3.96 0.42
N ARG A 18 -2.38 -5.22 0.64
CA ARG A 18 -1.99 -6.19 -0.39
C ARG A 18 -2.91 -7.40 -0.28
N ASP A 19 -3.63 -7.70 -1.35
CA ASP A 19 -4.55 -8.85 -1.42
C ASP A 19 -5.62 -8.91 -0.33
N GLY A 20 -5.95 -7.75 0.25
CA GLY A 20 -6.95 -7.64 1.32
C GLY A 20 -6.35 -7.49 2.71
N ASP A 21 -5.08 -7.84 2.90
CA ASP A 21 -4.36 -7.70 4.16
C ASP A 21 -3.67 -6.35 4.28
N ALA A 22 -3.74 -5.75 5.48
CA ALA A 22 -3.04 -4.50 5.77
C ALA A 22 -1.54 -4.76 5.91
N VAL A 23 -0.74 -4.06 5.10
CA VAL A 23 0.74 -4.18 5.10
C VAL A 23 1.37 -3.09 5.96
N SER A 24 0.79 -1.88 5.95
CA SER A 24 1.28 -0.73 6.70
C SER A 24 0.19 0.32 6.86
N SER A 25 0.21 1.05 7.98
CA SER A 25 -0.75 2.09 8.37
C SER A 25 -0.03 3.31 8.94
N GLY A 26 -0.76 4.42 9.14
CA GLY A 26 -0.16 5.66 9.66
C GLY A 26 0.66 6.42 8.61
N LEU A 27 0.46 6.14 7.32
CA LEU A 27 1.24 6.73 6.25
C LEU A 27 0.65 8.07 5.81
N THR A 28 1.50 9.00 5.41
CA THR A 28 1.07 10.06 4.49
C THR A 28 0.70 9.45 3.13
N PHE A 29 -0.11 10.15 2.33
CA PHE A 29 -0.46 9.68 1.00
C PHE A 29 0.76 9.42 0.12
N HIS A 30 1.76 10.33 0.16
CA HIS A 30 3.01 10.18 -0.57
C HIS A 30 3.78 8.91 -0.16
N GLN A 31 3.95 8.66 1.14
CA GLN A 31 4.60 7.43 1.62
C GLN A 31 3.84 6.17 1.18
N ALA A 32 2.51 6.20 1.18
CA ALA A 32 1.70 5.07 0.71
C ALA A 32 1.89 4.82 -0.80
N GLN A 33 2.04 5.87 -1.62
CA GLN A 33 2.34 5.74 -3.05
C GLN A 33 3.72 5.15 -3.31
N GLU A 34 4.75 5.65 -2.62
CA GLU A 34 6.13 5.13 -2.71
C GLU A 34 6.19 3.64 -2.32
N LEU A 35 5.57 3.28 -1.20
CA LEU A 35 5.50 1.89 -0.75
C LEU A 35 4.74 1.02 -1.77
N ALA A 36 3.65 1.52 -2.34
CA ALA A 36 2.92 0.80 -3.39
C ALA A 36 3.79 0.56 -4.64
N ALA A 37 4.64 1.51 -5.02
CA ALA A 37 5.56 1.37 -6.15
C ALA A 37 6.62 0.30 -5.87
N VAL A 38 7.26 0.34 -4.70
CA VAL A 38 8.24 -0.68 -4.27
C VAL A 38 7.61 -2.07 -4.27
N LEU A 39 6.41 -2.21 -3.69
CA LEU A 39 5.73 -3.50 -3.59
C LEU A 39 5.32 -4.10 -4.94
N ARG A 40 5.07 -3.25 -5.96
CA ARG A 40 4.84 -3.71 -7.35
C ARG A 40 6.12 -4.14 -8.04
N CYS A 41 7.24 -3.45 -7.78
CA CYS A 41 8.55 -3.83 -8.33
C CYS A 41 9.06 -5.17 -7.78
N LEU A 42 8.65 -5.53 -6.56
CA LEU A 42 9.00 -6.79 -5.90
C LEU A 42 8.13 -7.97 -6.34
N GLU A 43 7.11 -7.76 -7.17
CA GLU A 43 6.34 -8.89 -7.70
C GLU A 43 7.23 -9.71 -8.64
N PRO A 44 7.36 -11.03 -8.44
CA PRO A 44 8.10 -11.86 -9.35
C PRO A 44 7.48 -11.77 -10.74
N LYS A 45 8.30 -11.40 -11.73
CA LYS A 45 7.94 -11.50 -13.15
C LYS A 45 7.84 -12.98 -13.46
N GLY A 46 6.63 -13.52 -13.36
CA GLY A 46 6.30 -14.87 -13.82
C GLY A 46 6.61 -15.03 -15.31
#